data_AF-A0A7J0H1K9-F1
#
_entry.id   AF-A0A7J0H1K9-F1
#
_cell.length_a   1.000
_cell.length_b   1.000
_cell.length_c   1.000
_cell.angle_alpha   90.00
_cell.angle_beta   90.00
_cell.angle_gamma   90.00
#
_symmetry.space_group_name_H-M   'P 1'
#
loop_
_entity.id
_entity.type
_entity.pdbx_description
1 polymer ?
#
loop_
_entity_poly.entity_id
_entity_poly.type
_entity_poly.pdbx_seq_one_letter_code
_entity_poly.pdbx_strand_id
1 'polypeptide(L)'
;MSKRLKLSDLAKVVAQKAATSASKGIVISEGSETTGKRPLDDGSKGKQVAQSLEPKKARTDTGVSGAPAKPPVASGAGSSAHRTLGEALGPQASVMASAATAEKILAGVILPADKEKVDKLTFDQVVTKFIHALGQGVILGSSLAVRSRDFAESALNQKAVAESAEMEMVRAQNRAIELEGALAEEQAKGKKLAEDADARNKVIAKLEARISELEKSQSFTQGRIIAAFKESDDFLEAVRGSASSYFGDGFDFCKRQLAHQYPDLGVDLEDVEMDHEFLAKEEAEAEQRAAEEGAAGAEGVGEAI
;
A
#
# COMPACT_ATOMS: atom_id res chain seq x y z
N MET A 1 -49.42 -19.77 18.29
CA MET A 1 -49.40 -18.70 17.27
C MET A 1 -48.01 -18.07 17.21
N SER A 2 -47.30 -18.22 16.09
CA SER A 2 -46.16 -17.36 15.75
C SER A 2 -45.97 -17.40 14.24
N LYS A 3 -46.36 -16.32 13.55
CA LYS A 3 -46.19 -16.16 12.11
C LYS A 3 -44.73 -15.76 11.87
N ARG A 4 -43.86 -16.71 11.53
CA ARG A 4 -42.48 -16.39 11.10
C ARG A 4 -42.46 -16.28 9.57
N LEU A 5 -42.16 -15.07 9.12
CA LEU A 5 -42.08 -14.64 7.72
C LEU A 5 -41.18 -15.58 6.93
N LYS A 6 -41.67 -16.02 5.76
CA LYS A 6 -40.90 -16.88 4.85
C LYS A 6 -39.84 -16.03 4.15
N LEU A 7 -38.62 -16.57 4.05
CA LEU A 7 -37.48 -15.96 3.33
C LEU A 7 -37.81 -15.54 1.89
N SER A 8 -38.85 -16.10 1.28
CA SER A 8 -39.35 -15.71 -0.04
C SER A 8 -39.82 -14.26 -0.13
N ASP A 9 -40.29 -13.67 0.98
CA ASP A 9 -40.81 -12.30 0.99
C ASP A 9 -39.68 -11.26 1.11
N LEU A 10 -38.52 -11.66 1.66
CA LEU A 10 -37.33 -10.79 1.77
C LEU A 10 -36.63 -10.62 0.41
N ALA A 11 -36.66 -11.64 -0.45
CA ALA A 11 -36.07 -11.58 -1.79
C ALA A 11 -36.80 -10.57 -2.73
N LYS A 12 -38.11 -10.39 -2.57
CA LYS A 12 -38.88 -9.41 -3.36
C LYS A 12 -38.58 -7.96 -2.97
N VAL A 13 -38.33 -7.68 -1.69
CA VAL A 13 -38.01 -6.32 -1.21
C VAL A 13 -36.63 -5.88 -1.70
N VAL A 14 -35.67 -6.80 -1.82
CA VAL A 14 -34.32 -6.48 -2.32
C VAL A 14 -34.31 -6.25 -3.83
N ALA A 15 -35.09 -7.01 -4.61
CA ALA A 15 -35.22 -6.81 -6.05
C ALA A 15 -35.91 -5.47 -6.42
N GLN A 16 -36.85 -5.00 -5.61
CA GLN A 16 -37.59 -3.76 -5.88
C GLN A 16 -36.80 -2.48 -5.52
N LYS A 17 -35.70 -2.60 -4.77
CA LYS A 17 -34.85 -1.46 -4.37
C LYS A 17 -33.68 -1.19 -5.32
N ALA A 18 -33.43 -2.07 -6.29
CA ALA A 18 -32.37 -1.90 -7.29
C ALA A 18 -32.81 -1.13 -8.57
N ALA A 19 -34.11 -0.81 -8.72
CA ALA A 19 -34.65 -0.17 -9.92
C ALA A 19 -34.82 1.36 -9.84
N THR A 20 -34.31 2.02 -8.78
CA THR A 20 -34.45 3.48 -8.62
C THR A 20 -33.16 4.14 -8.15
N SER A 21 -32.12 4.11 -8.99
CA SER A 21 -30.97 5.03 -8.86
C SER A 21 -30.08 4.98 -10.10
N ALA A 22 -30.39 5.78 -11.13
CA ALA A 22 -29.40 6.44 -12.00
C ALA A 22 -30.13 7.28 -13.05
N SER A 23 -30.49 8.49 -12.65
CA SER A 23 -30.94 9.58 -13.50
C SER A 23 -29.79 10.59 -13.60
N LYS A 24 -29.57 11.13 -14.81
CA LYS A 24 -28.60 12.18 -15.24
C LYS A 24 -27.15 11.71 -15.37
N GLY A 25 -26.44 11.88 -16.49
CA GLY A 25 -26.74 12.51 -17.76
C GLY A 25 -25.44 12.68 -18.54
N ILE A 26 -25.38 12.19 -19.78
CA ILE A 26 -24.41 12.59 -20.80
C ILE A 26 -25.24 12.83 -22.06
N VAL A 27 -25.36 14.10 -22.42
CA VAL A 27 -26.00 14.56 -23.65
C VAL A 27 -24.91 14.53 -24.72
N ILE A 28 -25.02 13.59 -25.65
CA ILE A 28 -24.32 13.64 -26.94
C ILE A 28 -25.25 14.42 -27.87
N SER A 29 -24.89 15.66 -28.18
CA SER A 29 -25.57 16.42 -29.23
C SER A 29 -24.80 16.24 -30.53
N GLU A 30 -25.27 15.31 -31.36
CA GLU A 30 -25.10 15.41 -32.81
C GLU A 30 -25.98 16.55 -33.30
N GLY A 31 -25.35 17.58 -33.85
CA GLY A 31 -26.01 18.76 -34.42
C GLY A 31 -25.66 18.88 -35.88
N SER A 32 -26.55 18.34 -36.72
CA SER A 32 -26.60 18.43 -38.16
C SER A 32 -26.69 19.88 -38.68
N GLU A 33 -26.14 20.05 -39.88
CA GLU A 33 -26.36 21.11 -40.87
C GLU A 33 -27.61 21.98 -40.69
N THR A 34 -27.42 23.30 -40.70
CA THR A 34 -28.31 24.19 -41.46
C THR A 34 -27.54 25.35 -42.11
N THR A 35 -27.87 25.53 -43.37
CA THR A 35 -27.60 26.62 -44.29
C THR A 35 -27.98 28.00 -43.74
N GLY A 36 -27.07 28.98 -43.85
CA GLY A 36 -27.35 30.39 -43.51
C GLY A 36 -26.40 31.35 -44.23
N LYS A 37 -26.95 32.21 -45.10
CA LYS A 37 -26.27 33.19 -45.96
C LYS A 37 -25.78 34.44 -45.19
N ARG A 38 -24.51 34.85 -45.43
CA ARG A 38 -23.88 36.23 -45.51
C ARG A 38 -24.11 37.25 -44.36
N PRO A 39 -23.33 38.36 -44.25
CA PRO A 39 -22.24 38.92 -45.10
C PRO A 39 -20.89 39.16 -44.35
N LEU A 40 -19.75 39.07 -45.05
CA LEU A 40 -18.87 40.21 -45.44
C LEU A 40 -18.41 41.12 -44.28
N ASP A 41 -17.19 40.88 -43.78
CA ASP A 41 -16.27 41.90 -43.20
C ASP A 41 -14.86 41.28 -43.13
N ASP A 42 -14.05 41.46 -44.16
CA ASP A 42 -12.96 42.44 -44.30
C ASP A 42 -11.80 42.31 -43.28
N GLY A 43 -10.65 41.92 -43.83
CA GLY A 43 -9.33 42.43 -43.44
C GLY A 43 -8.76 42.06 -42.07
N SER A 44 -7.95 41.00 -42.01
CA SER A 44 -6.63 41.14 -41.37
C SER A 44 -5.62 40.09 -41.84
N LYS A 45 -4.61 40.56 -42.57
CA LYS A 45 -3.41 39.81 -42.94
C LYS A 45 -2.49 39.69 -41.72
N GLY A 46 -2.54 38.55 -41.04
CA GLY A 46 -1.60 38.17 -39.98
C GLY A 46 -0.60 37.13 -40.47
N LYS A 47 0.65 37.55 -40.64
CA LYS A 47 1.80 36.79 -41.16
C LYS A 47 1.99 35.41 -40.53
N GLN A 48 2.32 34.45 -41.38
CA GLN A 48 3.11 33.27 -41.05
C GLN A 48 4.42 33.69 -40.35
N VAL A 49 4.70 33.07 -39.21
CA VAL A 49 6.08 32.84 -38.75
C VAL A 49 6.16 31.38 -38.34
N ALA A 50 6.86 30.62 -39.17
CA ALA A 50 7.42 29.33 -38.79
C ALA A 50 8.52 29.55 -37.74
N GLN A 51 8.48 28.79 -36.66
CA GLN A 51 9.65 28.43 -35.85
C GLN A 51 9.61 26.91 -35.75
N SER A 52 10.30 26.21 -36.65
CA SER A 52 11.72 25.83 -36.54
C SER A 52 12.02 25.09 -35.23
N LEU A 53 12.07 23.77 -35.38
CA LEU A 53 12.74 22.83 -34.48
C LEU A 53 14.14 23.31 -34.13
N GLU A 54 14.53 23.20 -32.85
CA GLU A 54 15.84 22.67 -32.50
C GLU A 54 15.79 21.86 -31.17
N PRO A 55 16.42 20.68 -31.12
CA PRO A 55 16.52 19.83 -29.95
C PRO A 55 17.71 20.26 -29.06
N LYS A 56 17.43 20.65 -27.81
CA LYS A 56 18.50 21.01 -26.86
C LYS A 56 18.98 19.80 -26.08
N LYS A 57 19.99 19.16 -26.66
CA LYS A 57 21.24 18.66 -26.04
C LYS A 57 21.14 18.08 -24.61
N ALA A 58 21.26 16.75 -24.56
CA ALA A 58 21.65 16.00 -23.37
C ALA A 58 22.97 16.54 -22.81
N ARG A 59 22.99 16.84 -21.50
CA ARG A 59 24.21 17.09 -20.75
C ARG A 59 24.47 15.88 -19.87
N THR A 60 25.41 15.07 -20.32
CA THR A 60 26.12 14.06 -19.54
C THR A 60 27.01 14.81 -18.55
N ASP A 61 26.68 14.78 -17.26
CA ASP A 61 27.63 15.14 -16.20
C ASP A 61 27.98 13.87 -15.42
N THR A 62 29.23 13.46 -15.64
CA THR A 62 29.94 12.38 -14.98
C THR A 62 30.38 12.84 -13.59
N GLY A 63 29.93 12.11 -12.57
CA GLY A 63 30.74 11.70 -11.43
C GLY A 63 31.14 12.75 -10.38
N VAL A 64 30.42 12.74 -9.25
CA VAL A 64 31.05 12.84 -7.92
C VAL A 64 30.38 11.84 -6.97
N SER A 65 31.21 10.94 -6.48
CA SER A 65 31.10 10.09 -5.30
C SER A 65 30.21 10.65 -4.17
N GLY A 66 29.25 9.84 -3.71
CA GLY A 66 28.48 10.06 -2.49
C GLY A 66 27.92 8.72 -2.00
N ALA A 67 28.45 8.24 -0.88
CA ALA A 67 28.24 6.93 -0.28
C ALA A 67 26.76 6.53 -0.06
N PRO A 68 26.45 5.21 -0.02
CA PRO A 68 25.11 4.73 0.26
C PRO A 68 24.75 4.96 1.74
N ALA A 69 23.85 5.90 2.00
CA ALA A 69 23.20 6.07 3.30
C ALA A 69 22.21 4.92 3.53
N LYS A 70 22.75 3.84 4.10
CA LYS A 70 22.04 2.70 4.65
C LYS A 70 21.19 3.19 5.85
N PRO A 71 19.86 2.98 5.89
CA PRO A 71 19.10 3.24 7.09
C PRO A 71 19.54 2.25 8.20
N PRO A 72 19.73 2.71 9.45
CA PRO A 72 20.21 1.84 10.51
C PRO A 72 19.11 0.83 10.89
N VAL A 73 19.46 -0.44 10.72
CA VAL A 73 18.81 -1.58 11.36
C VAL A 73 19.00 -1.42 12.86
N ALA A 74 17.95 -1.01 13.57
CA ALA A 74 17.91 -1.10 15.03
C ALA A 74 17.70 -2.57 15.41
N SER A 75 18.82 -3.24 15.64
CA SER A 75 18.89 -4.46 16.45
C SER A 75 18.61 -4.09 17.90
N GLY A 76 17.59 -4.72 18.48
CA GLY A 76 17.17 -4.53 19.86
C GLY A 76 16.55 -5.80 20.42
N ALA A 77 17.34 -6.88 20.43
CA ALA A 77 17.05 -8.04 21.26
C ALA A 77 17.17 -7.64 22.73
N GLY A 78 16.02 -7.51 23.40
CA GLY A 78 15.89 -7.28 24.82
C GLY A 78 14.90 -8.28 25.42
N SER A 79 15.37 -9.51 25.61
CA SER A 79 14.82 -10.43 26.61
C SER A 79 15.20 -9.92 28.00
N SER A 80 14.22 -9.82 28.91
CA SER A 80 14.30 -9.47 30.35
C SER A 80 13.12 -8.53 30.67
N ALA A 81 12.24 -8.73 31.64
CA ALA A 81 12.16 -9.67 32.72
C ALA A 81 10.68 -9.85 33.09
N HIS A 82 10.33 -11.06 33.51
CA HIS A 82 9.52 -11.35 34.70
C HIS A 82 8.95 -10.10 35.41
N ARG A 83 7.71 -9.71 35.09
CA ARG A 83 6.87 -8.93 36.01
C ARG A 83 6.05 -9.88 36.87
N THR A 84 6.76 -10.59 37.75
CA THR A 84 6.22 -10.93 39.07
C THR A 84 6.50 -9.72 39.95
N LEU A 85 5.53 -8.81 40.05
CA LEU A 85 5.62 -7.64 40.92
C LEU A 85 4.46 -7.67 41.92
N GLY A 86 4.80 -8.10 43.14
CA GLY A 86 4.13 -7.82 44.41
C GLY A 86 2.67 -8.24 44.49
N GLU A 87 2.28 -9.32 45.18
CA GLU A 87 2.62 -9.59 46.58
C GLU A 87 2.70 -8.32 47.44
N ALA A 88 1.73 -7.42 47.24
CA ALA A 88 1.30 -6.50 48.29
C ALA A 88 0.35 -7.29 49.21
N LEU A 89 0.95 -8.10 50.10
CA LEU A 89 0.33 -8.46 51.37
C LEU A 89 0.15 -7.15 52.16
N GLY A 90 -0.94 -6.45 51.85
CA GLY A 90 -1.41 -5.31 52.62
C GLY A 90 -1.71 -5.75 54.06
N PRO A 91 -1.59 -4.86 55.04
CA PRO A 91 -1.64 -5.17 56.46
C PRO A 91 -3.06 -5.51 56.90
N GLN A 92 -3.51 -6.72 56.56
CA GLN A 92 -4.45 -7.45 57.39
C GLN A 92 -3.75 -8.72 57.86
N ALA A 93 -2.79 -8.49 58.76
CA ALA A 93 -2.83 -9.20 60.02
C ALA A 93 -4.23 -8.96 60.61
N SER A 94 -5.21 -9.71 60.12
CA SER A 94 -6.44 -9.97 60.82
C SER A 94 -5.99 -10.67 62.08
N VAL A 95 -5.81 -9.85 63.11
CA VAL A 95 -5.86 -10.22 64.50
C VAL A 95 -7.25 -10.81 64.69
N MET A 96 -7.47 -12.03 64.19
CA MET A 96 -8.34 -12.97 64.85
C MET A 96 -7.64 -13.27 66.17
N ALA A 97 -7.78 -12.33 67.09
CA ALA A 97 -7.79 -12.61 68.50
C ALA A 97 -8.75 -13.77 68.66
N SER A 98 -8.19 -14.98 68.71
CA SER A 98 -8.95 -16.18 69.04
C SER A 98 -9.71 -15.87 70.32
N ALA A 99 -10.95 -16.34 70.43
CA ALA A 99 -11.74 -16.19 71.64
C ALA A 99 -10.94 -16.61 72.90
N ALA A 100 -10.02 -17.56 72.75
CA ALA A 100 -9.07 -18.00 73.78
C ALA A 100 -8.08 -16.93 74.29
N THR A 101 -7.73 -15.93 73.47
CA THR A 101 -6.86 -14.81 73.89
C THR A 101 -7.67 -13.72 74.60
N ALA A 102 -8.93 -13.51 74.21
CA ALA A 102 -9.84 -12.61 74.91
C ALA A 102 -10.20 -13.13 76.31
N GLU A 103 -10.39 -14.45 76.47
CA GLU A 103 -10.61 -15.06 77.79
C GLU A 103 -9.42 -14.88 78.74
N LYS A 104 -8.16 -14.93 78.24
CA LYS A 104 -6.97 -14.70 79.08
C LYS A 104 -6.84 -13.27 79.59
N ILE A 105 -7.29 -12.29 78.81
CA ILE A 105 -7.29 -10.89 79.24
C ILE A 105 -8.40 -10.66 80.29
N LEU A 106 -9.56 -11.28 80.14
CA LEU A 106 -10.62 -11.22 81.16
C LEU A 106 -10.25 -11.97 82.45
N ALA A 107 -9.56 -13.10 82.36
CA ALA A 107 -9.13 -13.90 83.52
C ALA A 107 -8.00 -13.23 84.33
N GLY A 108 -7.16 -12.39 83.70
CA GLY A 108 -6.08 -11.67 84.40
C GLY A 108 -6.52 -10.37 85.09
N VAL A 109 -7.68 -9.81 84.73
CA VAL A 109 -8.16 -8.53 85.27
C VAL A 109 -9.02 -8.70 86.53
N ILE A 110 -9.63 -9.87 86.73
CA ILE A 110 -10.41 -10.18 87.94
C ILE A 110 -9.48 -10.85 88.96
N LEU A 111 -8.83 -10.05 89.80
CA LEU A 111 -8.12 -10.53 90.99
C LEU A 111 -9.06 -11.40 91.85
N PRO A 112 -8.64 -12.61 92.30
CA PRO A 112 -9.38 -13.39 93.27
C PRO A 112 -9.60 -12.54 94.52
N ALA A 113 -10.85 -12.27 94.85
CA ALA A 113 -11.20 -11.51 96.04
C ALA A 113 -10.72 -12.27 97.27
N ASP A 114 -9.69 -11.73 97.91
CA ASP A 114 -9.21 -12.15 99.21
C ASP A 114 -10.34 -12.02 100.23
N LYS A 115 -10.57 -13.07 101.01
CA LYS A 115 -11.73 -13.23 101.90
C LYS A 115 -11.48 -12.58 103.27
N GLU A 116 -10.93 -11.38 103.30
CA GLU A 116 -10.65 -10.68 104.54
C GLU A 116 -11.76 -9.68 104.90
N LYS A 117 -12.28 -9.88 106.12
CA LYS A 117 -13.25 -9.11 106.91
C LYS A 117 -13.86 -7.89 106.21
N VAL A 118 -15.12 -8.06 105.77
CA VAL A 118 -15.96 -7.02 105.20
C VAL A 118 -16.30 -6.00 106.29
N ASP A 119 -15.48 -4.96 106.41
CA ASP A 119 -15.93 -3.70 107.01
C ASP A 119 -17.17 -3.21 106.27
N LYS A 120 -18.17 -2.77 107.03
CA LYS A 120 -19.45 -2.24 106.52
C LYS A 120 -19.14 -1.09 105.55
N LEU A 121 -19.08 -1.40 104.26
CA LEU A 121 -19.09 -0.42 103.18
C LEU A 121 -20.28 0.50 103.46
N THR A 122 -19.99 1.78 103.69
CA THR A 122 -21.04 2.78 103.84
C THR A 122 -21.86 2.80 102.55
N PHE A 123 -23.17 3.03 102.70
CA PHE A 123 -24.14 2.98 101.59
C PHE A 123 -23.65 3.75 100.34
N ASP A 124 -23.01 4.90 100.53
CA ASP A 124 -22.39 5.71 99.47
C ASP A 124 -21.37 4.95 98.61
N GLN A 125 -20.59 4.05 99.21
CA GLN A 125 -19.55 3.29 98.52
C GLN A 125 -20.15 2.18 97.66
N VAL A 126 -21.28 1.59 98.08
CA VAL A 126 -22.06 0.63 97.29
C VAL A 126 -22.74 1.32 96.12
N VAL A 127 -23.36 2.49 96.36
CA VAL A 127 -24.02 3.29 95.31
C VAL A 127 -23.00 3.76 94.27
N THR A 128 -21.84 4.25 94.69
CA THR A 128 -20.79 4.72 93.76
C THR A 128 -20.24 3.58 92.88
N LYS A 129 -20.01 2.39 93.46
CA LYS A 129 -19.58 1.21 92.70
C LYS A 129 -20.66 0.75 91.71
N PHE A 130 -21.94 0.80 92.11
CA PHE A 130 -23.06 0.45 91.24
C PHE A 130 -23.20 1.42 90.06
N ILE A 131 -23.11 2.73 90.31
CA ILE A 131 -23.14 3.75 89.25
C ILE A 131 -21.92 3.61 88.31
N HIS A 132 -20.73 3.30 88.85
CA HIS A 132 -19.54 3.07 88.03
C HIS A 132 -19.67 1.82 87.14
N ALA A 133 -20.19 0.71 87.67
CA ALA A 133 -20.46 -0.51 86.90
C ALA A 133 -21.51 -0.28 85.80
N LEU A 134 -22.57 0.47 86.09
CA LEU A 134 -23.56 0.89 85.09
C LEU A 134 -22.93 1.80 84.02
N GLY A 135 -22.09 2.76 84.41
CA GLY A 135 -21.37 3.63 83.49
C GLY A 135 -20.43 2.87 82.56
N GLN A 136 -19.69 1.89 83.08
CA GLN A 136 -18.83 1.01 82.27
C GLN A 136 -19.64 0.14 81.30
N GLY A 137 -20.78 -0.40 81.73
CA GLY A 137 -21.68 -1.18 80.88
C GLY A 137 -22.24 -0.37 79.70
N VAL A 138 -22.60 0.90 79.93
CA VAL A 138 -23.06 1.81 78.87
C VAL A 138 -21.93 2.14 77.90
N ILE A 139 -20.72 2.43 78.38
CA ILE A 139 -19.55 2.74 77.52
C ILE A 139 -19.15 1.53 76.66
N LEU A 140 -19.12 0.31 77.24
CA LEU A 140 -18.85 -0.91 76.47
C LEU A 140 -19.96 -1.22 75.47
N GLY A 141 -21.22 -1.05 75.85
CA GLY A 141 -22.37 -1.24 74.98
C GLY A 141 -22.37 -0.29 73.78
N SER A 142 -22.09 1.00 74.01
CA SER A 142 -21.96 2.00 72.94
C SER A 142 -20.77 1.71 72.02
N SER A 143 -19.61 1.30 72.56
CA SER A 143 -18.45 0.94 71.73
C SER A 143 -18.68 -0.31 70.88
N LEU A 144 -19.44 -1.29 71.39
CA LEU A 144 -19.79 -2.49 70.64
C LEU A 144 -20.80 -2.19 69.52
N ALA A 145 -21.79 -1.34 69.79
CA ALA A 145 -22.78 -0.91 68.80
C ALA A 145 -22.17 -0.07 67.66
N VAL A 146 -21.14 0.75 67.95
CA VAL A 146 -20.39 1.48 66.91
C VAL A 146 -19.59 0.50 66.05
N ARG A 147 -18.86 -0.45 66.65
CA ARG A 147 -18.10 -1.44 65.88
C ARG A 147 -18.99 -2.34 65.02
N SER A 148 -20.14 -2.77 65.52
CA SER A 148 -21.06 -3.61 64.73
C SER A 148 -21.64 -2.87 63.52
N ARG A 149 -21.86 -1.55 63.62
CA ARG A 149 -22.21 -0.70 62.48
C ARG A 149 -21.08 -0.64 61.46
N ASP A 150 -19.84 -0.40 61.90
CA ASP A 150 -18.67 -0.30 61.00
C ASP A 150 -18.44 -1.61 60.22
N PHE A 151 -18.64 -2.77 60.87
CA PHE A 151 -18.56 -4.07 60.18
C PHE A 151 -19.66 -4.26 59.14
N ALA A 152 -20.89 -3.86 59.44
CA ALA A 152 -22.00 -3.95 58.51
C ALA A 152 -21.79 -3.02 57.29
N GLU A 153 -21.31 -1.80 57.52
CA GLU A 153 -20.99 -0.85 56.45
C GLU A 153 -19.81 -1.32 55.60
N SER A 154 -18.76 -1.86 56.22
CA SER A 154 -17.64 -2.47 55.50
C SER A 154 -18.09 -3.65 54.63
N ALA A 155 -19.03 -4.48 55.11
CA ALA A 155 -19.56 -5.60 54.31
C ALA A 155 -20.37 -5.12 53.11
N LEU A 156 -21.19 -4.08 53.28
CA LEU A 156 -21.94 -3.47 52.17
C LEU A 156 -21.00 -2.81 51.15
N ASN A 157 -19.95 -2.13 51.60
CA ASN A 157 -18.95 -1.53 50.72
C ASN A 157 -18.17 -2.61 49.94
N GLN A 158 -17.78 -3.71 50.58
CA GLN A 158 -17.15 -4.85 49.88
C GLN A 158 -18.08 -5.46 48.83
N LYS A 159 -19.37 -5.62 49.17
CA LYS A 159 -20.38 -6.11 48.23
C LYS A 159 -20.51 -5.18 47.01
N ALA A 160 -20.59 -3.87 47.23
CA ALA A 160 -20.67 -2.88 46.15
C ALA A 160 -19.43 -2.89 45.25
N VAL A 161 -18.23 -3.04 45.83
CA VAL A 161 -16.98 -3.17 45.06
C VAL A 161 -16.98 -4.45 44.22
N ALA A 162 -17.42 -5.58 44.79
CA ALA A 162 -17.52 -6.84 44.07
C ALA A 162 -18.52 -6.77 42.90
N GLU A 163 -19.70 -6.20 43.12
CA GLU A 163 -20.71 -5.99 42.06
C GLU A 163 -20.19 -5.03 40.96
N SER A 164 -19.46 -3.97 41.34
CA SER A 164 -18.82 -3.06 40.39
C SER A 164 -17.77 -3.77 39.54
N ALA A 165 -16.93 -4.61 40.17
CA ALA A 165 -15.89 -5.38 39.48
C ALA A 165 -16.50 -6.41 38.51
N GLU A 166 -17.59 -7.08 38.91
CA GLU A 166 -18.32 -8.02 38.05
C GLU A 166 -18.91 -7.31 36.83
N MET A 167 -19.54 -6.15 37.03
CA MET A 167 -20.09 -5.36 35.93
C MET A 167 -19.02 -4.86 34.96
N GLU A 168 -17.84 -4.46 35.47
CA GLU A 168 -16.71 -4.07 34.64
C GLU A 168 -16.14 -5.25 33.84
N MET A 169 -16.04 -6.43 34.47
CA MET A 169 -15.60 -7.65 33.80
C MET A 169 -16.53 -8.04 32.65
N VAL A 170 -17.85 -7.99 32.87
CA VAL A 170 -18.84 -8.25 31.79
C VAL A 170 -18.70 -7.23 30.66
N ARG A 171 -18.48 -5.95 30.98
CA ARG A 171 -18.24 -4.91 29.96
C ARG A 171 -16.96 -5.19 29.17
N ALA A 172 -15.89 -5.59 29.84
CA ALA A 172 -14.63 -5.94 29.19
C ALA A 172 -14.78 -7.17 28.28
N GLN A 173 -15.52 -8.19 28.72
CA GLN A 173 -15.81 -9.38 27.93
C GLN A 173 -16.61 -9.05 26.66
N ASN A 174 -17.64 -8.19 26.76
CA ASN A 174 -18.41 -7.78 25.58
C ASN A 174 -17.55 -7.03 24.57
N ARG A 175 -16.67 -6.14 25.02
CA ARG A 175 -15.71 -5.46 24.14
C ARG A 175 -14.74 -6.44 23.48
N ALA A 176 -14.29 -7.46 24.20
CA ALA A 176 -13.41 -8.49 23.63
C ALA A 176 -14.12 -9.25 22.49
N ILE A 177 -15.40 -9.62 22.69
CA ILE A 177 -16.21 -10.29 21.66
C ILE A 177 -16.41 -9.38 20.43
N GLU A 178 -16.68 -8.08 20.63
CA GLU A 178 -16.79 -7.12 19.53
C GLU A 178 -15.49 -7.00 18.73
N LEU A 179 -14.34 -6.95 19.41
CA LEU A 179 -13.03 -6.88 18.77
C LEU A 179 -12.67 -8.16 18.03
N GLU A 180 -13.01 -9.34 18.56
CA GLU A 180 -12.83 -10.62 17.87
C GLU A 180 -13.67 -10.68 16.59
N GLY A 181 -14.92 -10.19 16.64
CA GLY A 181 -15.79 -10.07 15.47
C GLY A 181 -15.21 -9.15 14.40
N ALA A 182 -14.74 -7.97 14.80
CA ALA A 182 -14.11 -7.02 13.89
C ALA A 182 -12.81 -7.57 13.27
N LEU A 183 -12.00 -8.29 14.06
CA LEU A 183 -10.78 -8.94 13.57
C LEU A 183 -11.10 -10.03 12.54
N ALA A 184 -12.11 -10.86 12.79
CA ALA A 184 -12.54 -11.89 11.85
C ALA A 184 -13.06 -11.28 10.53
N GLU A 185 -13.84 -10.20 10.61
CA GLU A 185 -14.32 -9.47 9.43
C GLU A 185 -13.16 -8.88 8.62
N GLU A 186 -12.18 -8.27 9.28
CA GLU A 186 -11.02 -7.68 8.62
C GLU A 186 -10.12 -8.74 7.97
N GLN A 187 -9.94 -9.90 8.63
CA GLN A 187 -9.24 -11.04 8.02
C GLN A 187 -9.96 -11.57 6.78
N ALA A 188 -11.30 -11.66 6.81
CA ALA A 188 -12.09 -12.08 5.66
C ALA A 188 -11.96 -11.09 4.49
N LYS A 189 -11.98 -9.77 4.77
CA LYS A 189 -11.73 -8.72 3.77
C LYS A 189 -10.32 -8.83 3.20
N GLY A 190 -9.30 -9.02 4.06
CA GLY A 190 -7.92 -9.20 3.65
C GLY A 190 -7.73 -10.39 2.72
N LYS A 191 -8.36 -11.54 3.03
CA LYS A 191 -8.32 -12.72 2.16
C LYS A 191 -8.95 -12.45 0.79
N LYS A 192 -10.11 -11.79 0.77
CA LYS A 192 -10.79 -11.44 -0.49
C LYS A 192 -9.95 -10.48 -1.34
N LEU A 193 -9.29 -9.51 -0.72
CA LEU A 193 -8.38 -8.59 -1.42
C LEU A 193 -7.15 -9.31 -1.98
N ALA A 194 -6.59 -10.28 -1.24
CA ALA A 194 -5.48 -11.09 -1.72
C ALA A 194 -5.87 -11.94 -2.94
N GLU A 195 -7.07 -12.55 -2.94
CA GLU A 195 -7.60 -13.31 -4.08
C GLU A 195 -7.84 -12.41 -5.31
N ASP A 196 -8.40 -11.21 -5.13
CA ASP A 196 -8.59 -10.24 -6.22
C ASP A 196 -7.24 -9.75 -6.78
N ALA A 197 -6.25 -9.53 -5.92
CA ALA A 197 -4.90 -9.16 -6.36
C ALA A 197 -4.24 -10.26 -7.20
N ASP A 198 -4.35 -11.53 -6.80
CA ASP A 198 -3.83 -12.66 -7.58
C ASP A 198 -4.54 -12.79 -8.93
N ALA A 199 -5.86 -12.61 -8.96
CA ALA A 199 -6.63 -12.61 -10.21
C ALA A 199 -6.19 -11.49 -11.17
N ARG A 200 -5.97 -10.28 -10.65
CA ARG A 200 -5.46 -9.14 -11.45
C ARG A 200 -4.05 -9.39 -11.96
N ASN A 201 -3.15 -9.93 -11.14
CA ASN A 201 -1.79 -10.26 -11.56
C ASN A 201 -1.77 -11.28 -12.70
N LYS A 202 -2.66 -12.28 -12.67
CA LYS A 202 -2.83 -13.23 -13.79
C LYS A 202 -3.31 -12.55 -15.08
N VAL A 203 -4.17 -11.54 -14.97
CA VAL A 203 -4.61 -10.76 -16.14
C VAL A 203 -3.47 -9.89 -16.67
N ILE A 204 -2.70 -9.24 -15.80
CA ILE A 204 -1.54 -8.43 -16.18
C ILE A 204 -0.52 -9.29 -16.95
N ALA A 205 -0.16 -10.47 -16.43
CA ALA A 205 0.77 -11.37 -17.10
C ALA A 205 0.29 -11.80 -18.50
N LYS A 206 -1.03 -12.03 -18.68
CA LYS A 206 -1.60 -12.33 -20.00
C LYS A 206 -1.55 -11.13 -20.96
N LEU A 207 -1.76 -9.92 -20.45
CA LEU A 207 -1.69 -8.70 -21.26
C LEU A 207 -0.25 -8.41 -21.69
N GLU A 208 0.72 -8.57 -20.79
CA GLU A 208 2.15 -8.41 -21.09
C GLU A 208 2.62 -9.38 -22.18
N ALA A 209 2.16 -10.64 -22.12
CA ALA A 209 2.45 -11.63 -23.16
C ALA A 209 1.86 -11.22 -24.53
N ARG A 210 0.62 -10.71 -24.55
CA ARG A 210 -0.01 -10.21 -25.80
C ARG A 210 0.67 -8.96 -26.35
N ILE A 211 1.11 -8.04 -25.51
CA ILE A 211 1.87 -6.86 -25.94
C ILE A 211 3.16 -7.31 -26.60
N SER A 212 3.89 -8.24 -25.98
CA SER A 212 5.13 -8.79 -26.53
C SER A 212 4.91 -9.49 -27.88
N GLU A 213 3.81 -10.22 -28.05
CA GLU A 213 3.42 -10.86 -29.31
C GLU A 213 3.10 -9.81 -30.39
N LEU A 214 2.34 -8.78 -30.03
CA LEU A 214 1.95 -7.70 -30.93
C LEU A 214 3.19 -6.92 -31.42
N GLU A 215 4.10 -6.57 -30.52
CA GLU A 215 5.36 -5.88 -30.84
C GLU A 215 6.21 -6.69 -31.83
N LYS A 216 6.32 -8.01 -31.63
CA LYS A 216 6.99 -8.90 -32.58
C LYS A 216 6.29 -8.88 -33.93
N SER A 217 4.97 -9.04 -33.97
CA SER A 217 4.22 -9.03 -35.24
C SER A 217 4.32 -7.69 -35.98
N GLN A 218 4.38 -6.57 -35.24
CA GLN A 218 4.56 -5.24 -35.79
C GLN A 218 5.94 -5.08 -36.42
N SER A 219 7.01 -5.45 -35.69
CA SER A 219 8.38 -5.40 -36.20
C SER A 219 8.55 -6.25 -37.47
N PHE A 220 7.93 -7.43 -37.50
CA PHE A 220 7.94 -8.32 -38.65
C PHE A 220 7.20 -7.71 -39.86
N THR A 221 6.01 -7.16 -39.63
CA THR A 221 5.22 -6.50 -40.70
C THR A 221 5.94 -5.26 -41.23
N GLN A 222 6.53 -4.46 -40.35
CA GLN A 222 7.34 -3.30 -40.73
C GLN A 222 8.55 -3.71 -41.58
N GLY A 223 9.27 -4.77 -41.18
CA GLY A 223 10.36 -5.33 -41.95
C GLY A 223 9.94 -5.76 -43.36
N ARG A 224 8.78 -6.43 -43.48
CA ARG A 224 8.23 -6.83 -44.78
C ARG A 224 7.84 -5.65 -45.66
N ILE A 225 7.24 -4.61 -45.09
CA ILE A 225 6.88 -3.40 -45.84
C ILE A 225 8.13 -2.69 -46.35
N ILE A 226 9.17 -2.57 -45.52
CA ILE A 226 10.45 -1.96 -45.93
C ILE A 226 11.11 -2.78 -47.03
N ALA A 227 11.14 -4.11 -46.92
CA ALA A 227 11.68 -4.98 -47.96
C ALA A 227 10.91 -4.81 -49.28
N ALA A 228 9.58 -4.90 -49.25
CA ALA A 228 8.75 -4.71 -50.43
C ALA A 228 8.90 -3.31 -51.06
N PHE A 229 9.07 -2.27 -50.25
CA PHE A 229 9.34 -0.92 -50.76
C PHE A 229 10.71 -0.82 -51.44
N LYS A 230 11.76 -1.42 -50.87
CA LYS A 230 13.09 -1.45 -51.48
C LYS A 230 13.11 -2.22 -52.81
N GLU A 231 12.26 -3.23 -52.94
CA GLU A 231 12.08 -4.01 -54.17
C GLU A 231 11.15 -3.33 -55.18
N SER A 232 10.51 -2.20 -54.83
CA SER A 232 9.58 -1.50 -55.73
C SER A 232 10.31 -0.73 -56.83
N ASP A 233 9.71 -0.72 -58.03
CA ASP A 233 10.22 0.02 -59.19
C ASP A 233 10.38 1.52 -58.88
N ASP A 234 9.45 2.12 -58.13
CA ASP A 234 9.53 3.53 -57.72
C ASP A 234 10.81 3.83 -56.92
N PHE A 235 11.18 2.93 -56.00
CA PHE A 235 12.40 3.07 -55.23
C PHE A 235 13.64 2.88 -56.12
N LEU A 236 13.66 1.85 -56.95
CA LEU A 236 14.77 1.58 -57.87
C LEU A 236 14.98 2.72 -58.87
N GLU A 237 13.92 3.29 -59.41
CA GLU A 237 13.96 4.41 -60.33
C GLU A 237 14.42 5.70 -59.61
N ALA A 238 13.95 5.94 -58.39
CA ALA A 238 14.43 7.06 -57.58
C ALA A 238 15.93 6.94 -57.26
N VAL A 239 16.41 5.73 -56.92
CA VAL A 239 17.83 5.44 -56.69
C VAL A 239 18.63 5.64 -57.98
N ARG A 240 18.17 5.09 -59.12
CA ARG A 240 18.81 5.24 -60.42
C ARG A 240 18.87 6.69 -60.87
N GLY A 241 17.78 7.43 -60.73
CA GLY A 241 17.72 8.86 -61.05
C GLY A 241 18.68 9.69 -60.18
N SER A 242 18.72 9.39 -58.89
CA SER A 242 19.64 10.06 -57.95
C SER A 242 21.11 9.74 -58.26
N ALA A 243 21.42 8.47 -58.54
CA ALA A 243 22.76 8.04 -58.92
C ALA A 243 23.20 8.68 -60.24
N SER A 244 22.32 8.70 -61.26
CA SER A 244 22.58 9.34 -62.54
C SER A 244 22.86 10.84 -62.40
N SER A 245 22.06 11.55 -61.60
CA SER A 245 22.29 12.98 -61.32
C SER A 245 23.62 13.22 -60.58
N TYR A 246 23.97 12.36 -59.63
CA TYR A 246 25.23 12.47 -58.89
C TYR A 246 26.46 12.19 -59.77
N PHE A 247 26.45 11.10 -60.53
CA PHE A 247 27.58 10.67 -61.37
C PHE A 247 27.65 11.39 -62.72
N GLY A 248 26.57 12.02 -63.18
CA GLY A 248 26.58 12.93 -64.33
C GLY A 248 26.95 14.34 -63.87
N ASP A 249 25.93 15.16 -63.61
CA ASP A 249 26.07 16.59 -63.32
C ASP A 249 27.02 16.89 -62.15
N GLY A 250 26.97 16.06 -61.09
CA GLY A 250 27.83 16.21 -59.91
C GLY A 250 29.31 15.93 -60.20
N PHE A 251 29.60 14.90 -60.99
CA PHE A 251 30.96 14.59 -61.42
C PHE A 251 31.51 15.64 -62.38
N ASP A 252 30.69 16.13 -63.32
CA ASP A 252 31.05 17.22 -64.22
C ASP A 252 31.29 18.54 -63.47
N PHE A 253 30.57 18.78 -62.37
CA PHE A 253 30.87 19.89 -61.48
C PHE A 253 32.26 19.76 -60.84
N CYS A 254 32.62 18.57 -60.35
CA CYS A 254 33.97 18.31 -59.81
C CYS A 254 35.06 18.48 -60.87
N LYS A 255 34.86 17.96 -62.09
CA LYS A 255 35.78 18.18 -63.22
C LYS A 255 35.99 19.66 -63.50
N ARG A 256 34.91 20.46 -63.53
CA ARG A 256 34.97 21.92 -63.71
C ARG A 256 35.72 22.62 -62.57
N GLN A 257 35.52 22.20 -61.32
CA GLN A 257 36.26 22.75 -60.17
C GLN A 257 37.77 22.44 -60.28
N LEU A 258 38.14 21.23 -60.66
CA LEU A 258 39.53 20.84 -60.88
C LEU A 258 40.18 21.64 -62.02
N ALA A 259 39.51 21.76 -63.17
CA ALA A 259 39.99 22.55 -64.30
C ALA A 259 40.20 24.02 -63.94
N HIS A 260 39.30 24.60 -63.12
CA HIS A 260 39.42 25.98 -62.67
C HIS A 260 40.56 26.20 -61.66
N GLN A 261 40.81 25.23 -60.76
CA GLN A 261 41.89 25.35 -59.77
C GLN A 261 43.28 25.05 -60.34
N TYR A 262 43.36 24.20 -61.36
CA TYR A 262 44.62 23.74 -61.95
C TYR A 262 44.57 23.80 -63.49
N PRO A 263 44.64 25.00 -64.09
CA PRO A 263 44.51 25.15 -65.54
C PRO A 263 45.66 24.50 -66.34
N ASP A 264 46.84 24.34 -65.73
CA ASP A 264 48.04 23.80 -66.39
C ASP A 264 48.23 22.29 -66.18
N LEU A 265 47.21 21.57 -65.71
CA LEU A 265 47.36 20.13 -65.41
C LEU A 265 47.73 19.31 -66.67
N GLY A 266 47.48 19.84 -67.87
CA GLY A 266 47.81 19.19 -69.15
C GLY A 266 47.03 17.90 -69.42
N VAL A 267 46.11 17.53 -68.53
CA VAL A 267 45.19 16.41 -68.67
C VAL A 267 43.88 16.96 -69.22
N ASP A 268 43.47 16.48 -70.38
CA ASP A 268 42.14 16.75 -70.89
C ASP A 268 41.12 16.01 -70.02
N LEU A 269 40.43 16.76 -69.15
CA LEU A 269 39.42 16.20 -68.26
C LEU A 269 38.11 15.88 -69.00
N GLU A 270 37.94 16.30 -70.25
CA GLU A 270 36.81 15.89 -71.10
C GLU A 270 36.96 14.45 -71.59
N ASP A 271 38.20 13.98 -71.80
CA ASP A 271 38.53 12.61 -72.22
C ASP A 271 38.73 11.64 -71.03
N VAL A 272 38.55 12.10 -69.79
CA VAL A 272 38.51 11.21 -68.62
C VAL A 272 37.15 10.51 -68.56
N GLU A 273 36.99 9.53 -69.44
CA GLU A 273 35.94 8.51 -69.33
C GLU A 273 36.26 7.59 -68.15
N MET A 274 35.21 7.14 -67.44
CA MET A 274 35.39 6.04 -66.50
C MET A 274 35.86 4.81 -67.28
N ASP A 275 36.96 4.21 -66.83
CA ASP A 275 37.52 3.03 -67.45
C ASP A 275 36.46 1.91 -67.54
N HIS A 276 36.05 1.60 -68.77
CA HIS A 276 35.06 0.55 -69.02
C HIS A 276 35.53 -0.82 -68.56
N GLU A 277 36.85 -1.06 -68.49
CA GLU A 277 37.39 -2.30 -67.89
C GLU A 277 37.15 -2.36 -66.39
N PHE A 278 37.21 -1.21 -65.69
CA PHE A 278 36.91 -1.14 -64.26
C PHE A 278 35.43 -1.43 -63.98
N LEU A 279 34.53 -0.85 -64.76
CA LEU A 279 33.09 -1.12 -64.68
C LEU A 279 32.76 -2.59 -64.95
N ALA A 280 33.31 -3.17 -66.03
CA ALA A 280 33.08 -4.56 -66.37
C ALA A 280 33.63 -5.52 -65.30
N LYS A 281 34.76 -5.17 -64.68
CA LYS A 281 35.31 -5.94 -63.57
C LYS A 281 34.45 -5.85 -62.32
N GLU A 282 33.94 -4.66 -61.98
CA GLU A 282 33.05 -4.47 -60.84
C GLU A 282 31.72 -5.23 -61.02
N GLU A 283 31.16 -5.21 -62.23
CA GLU A 283 29.94 -5.98 -62.57
C GLU A 283 30.17 -7.49 -62.44
N ALA A 284 31.31 -8.01 -62.93
CA ALA A 284 31.68 -9.41 -62.80
C ALA A 284 31.90 -9.82 -61.32
N GLU A 285 32.53 -8.96 -60.51
CA GLU A 285 32.69 -9.22 -59.07
C GLU A 285 31.35 -9.18 -58.32
N ALA A 286 30.42 -8.31 -58.73
CA ALA A 286 29.07 -8.25 -58.15
C ALA A 286 28.27 -9.52 -58.47
N GLU A 287 28.34 -10.03 -59.70
CA GLU A 287 27.73 -11.29 -60.10
C GLU A 287 28.29 -12.48 -59.30
N GLN A 288 29.62 -12.51 -59.11
CA GLN A 288 30.28 -13.57 -58.34
C GLN A 288 29.85 -13.56 -56.86
N ARG A 289 29.72 -12.37 -56.25
CA ARG A 289 29.19 -12.25 -54.87
C ARG A 289 27.75 -12.69 -54.75
N ALA A 290 26.89 -12.33 -55.73
CA ALA A 290 25.50 -12.77 -55.74
C ALA A 290 25.38 -14.31 -55.84
N ALA A 291 26.27 -14.95 -56.61
CA ALA A 291 26.31 -16.40 -56.72
C ALA A 291 26.77 -17.09 -55.41
N GLU A 292 27.75 -16.53 -54.71
CA GLU A 292 28.23 -17.06 -53.43
C GLU A 292 27.21 -16.90 -52.30
N GLU A 293 26.50 -15.76 -52.24
CA GLU A 293 25.49 -15.51 -51.21
C GLU A 293 24.25 -16.41 -51.39
N GLY A 294 23.88 -16.73 -52.63
CA GLY A 294 22.83 -17.70 -52.95
C GLY A 294 23.18 -19.14 -52.56
N ALA A 295 24.46 -19.51 -52.55
CA ALA A 295 24.91 -20.85 -52.16
C ALA A 295 24.96 -21.03 -50.63
N ALA A 296 25.35 -20.00 -49.88
CA ALA A 296 25.43 -20.06 -48.41
C ALA A 296 24.05 -20.13 -47.71
N GLY A 297 23.00 -19.63 -48.35
CA GLY A 297 21.64 -19.66 -47.79
C GLY A 297 20.97 -21.05 -47.80
N ALA A 298 21.48 -22.01 -48.59
CA ALA A 298 20.86 -23.33 -48.76
C ALA A 298 21.33 -24.38 -47.73
N GLU A 299 22.50 -24.19 -47.09
CA GLU A 299 23.07 -25.18 -46.16
C GLU A 299 22.58 -25.04 -44.69
N GLY A 300 21.93 -23.93 -44.33
CA GLY A 300 21.55 -23.62 -42.94
C GLY A 300 20.21 -24.17 -42.44
N VAL A 301 19.40 -24.81 -43.29
CA VAL A 301 18.03 -25.26 -42.93
C VAL A 301 17.97 -26.72 -42.48
N GLY A 302 19.11 -27.44 -42.45
CA GLY A 302 19.17 -28.89 -42.20
C GLY A 302 19.32 -29.35 -40.74
N GLU A 303 19.62 -28.47 -39.78
CA GLU A 303 20.07 -28.89 -38.44
C GLU A 303 19.21 -28.31 -37.29
N ALA A 304 17.89 -28.51 -37.38
CA ALA A 304 16.98 -28.33 -36.25
C ALA A 304 15.70 -29.16 -36.44
N ILE A 305 15.84 -30.49 -36.38
CA ILE A 305 14.74 -31.44 -36.08
C ILE A 305 15.16 -32.24 -34.86
#